data_AF-A0A967WRF8-F1
#
_entry.id   AF-A0A967WRF8-F1
#
_cell.length_a   1.000
_cell.length_b   1.000
_cell.length_c   1.000
_cell.angle_alpha   90.00
_cell.angle_beta   90.00
_cell.angle_gamma   90.00
#
_symmetry.space_group_name_H-M   'P 1'
#
loop_
_entity.id
_entity.type
_entity.pdbx_description
1 polymer ?
#
loop_
_entity_poly.entity_id
_entity_poly.type
_entity_poly.pdbx_seq_one_letter_code
_entity_poly.pdbx_strand_id
1 'polypeptide(L)' 'GTPVADPEQPLEILRTIHSFDPCMACGVHIVDIQGRELTRIHLDGRM' A
#
# COMPACT_ATOMS: atom_id res chain seq x y z
N GLY A 1 9.34 8.03 13.18
CA GLY A 1 9.71 7.38 11.91
C GLY A 1 10.23 5.99 12.21
N THR A 2 10.12 5.05 11.28
CA THR A 2 10.70 3.72 11.41
C THR A 2 12.23 3.83 11.36
N PRO A 3 12.97 3.34 12.36
CA PRO A 3 14.43 3.30 12.30
C PRO A 3 14.88 2.45 11.11
N VAL A 4 15.92 2.90 10.39
CA VAL A 4 16.51 2.18 9.26
C VAL A 4 17.97 1.95 9.57
N ALA A 5 18.38 0.69 9.69
CA ALA A 5 19.76 0.34 10.02
C ALA A 5 20.72 0.59 8.85
N ASP A 6 20.31 0.24 7.62
CA ASP A 6 21.06 0.43 6.37
C ASP A 6 20.14 1.04 5.30
N PRO A 7 20.32 2.31 4.91
CA PRO A 7 19.48 2.96 3.90
C PRO A 7 19.54 2.31 2.51
N GLU A 8 20.65 1.66 2.14
CA GLU A 8 20.78 0.95 0.86
C GLU A 8 19.98 -0.37 0.86
N GLN A 9 19.59 -0.86 2.05
CA GLN A 9 18.78 -2.06 2.26
C GLN A 9 17.63 -1.79 3.26
N PRO A 10 16.58 -1.06 2.86
CA PRO A 10 15.57 -0.53 3.79
C PRO A 10 14.51 -1.58 4.20
N LEU A 11 14.96 -2.66 4.84
CA LEU A 11 14.13 -3.81 5.22
C LEU A 11 12.96 -3.42 6.12
N GLU A 12 13.17 -2.46 7.02
CA GLU A 12 12.15 -2.01 7.96
C GLU A 12 11.00 -1.29 7.24
N ILE A 13 11.31 -0.55 6.18
CA ILE A 13 10.31 0.10 5.33
C ILE A 13 9.52 -0.94 4.54
N LEU A 14 10.20 -1.92 3.94
CA LEU A 14 9.53 -3.00 3.21
C LEU A 14 8.60 -3.82 4.11
N ARG A 15 9.00 -4.10 5.35
CA ARG A 15 8.15 -4.77 6.34
C ARG A 15 6.87 -3.99 6.62
N THR A 16 6.97 -2.66 6.77
CA THR A 16 5.80 -1.80 6.97
C THR A 16 4.91 -1.75 5.72
N ILE A 17 5.47 -1.66 4.52
CA ILE A 17 4.68 -1.63 3.28
C ILE A 17 3.97 -2.97 3.06
N HIS A 18 4.66 -4.10 3.22
CA HIS A 18 4.09 -5.43 3.03
C HIS A 18 3.05 -5.83 4.09
N SER A 19 3.02 -5.19 5.27
CA SER A 19 1.97 -5.49 6.25
C SER A 19 0.57 -5.07 5.79
N PHE A 20 0.46 -4.28 4.72
CA PHE A 20 -0.81 -3.88 4.10
C PHE A 20 -1.23 -4.76 2.93
N ASP A 21 -0.44 -5.79 2.59
CA ASP A 21 -0.65 -6.62 1.38
C ASP A 21 -0.88 -5.77 0.11
N PRO A 22 0.08 -4.90 -0.25
CA PRO A 22 -0.13 -3.91 -1.30
C PRO A 22 -0.22 -4.58 -2.67
N CYS A 23 -1.39 -4.51 -3.30
CA CYS A 23 -1.59 -4.96 -4.66
C CYS A 23 -1.57 -3.77 -5.64
N MET A 24 -0.51 -3.65 -6.44
CA MET A 24 -0.40 -2.59 -7.46
C MET A 24 -1.48 -2.72 -8.54
N ALA A 25 -1.84 -3.93 -8.94
CA ALA A 25 -2.89 -4.16 -9.94
C ALA A 25 -4.26 -3.68 -9.44
N CYS A 26 -4.58 -3.86 -8.15
CA CYS A 26 -5.81 -3.32 -7.57
C CYS A 26 -5.71 -1.79 -7.37
N GLY A 27 -4.57 -1.30 -6.87
CA GLY A 27 -4.38 0.11 -6.52
C GLY A 27 -4.59 1.07 -7.70
N VAL A 28 -4.13 0.73 -8.90
CA VAL A 28 -4.28 1.57 -10.11
C VAL A 28 -5.73 1.79 -10.54
N HIS A 29 -6.68 1.01 -10.02
CA HIS A 29 -8.11 1.17 -10.29
C HIS A 29 -8.84 1.96 -9.18
N ILE A 30 -8.19 2.24 -8.06
CA ILE A 30 -8.78 2.90 -6.89
C ILE A 30 -8.38 4.38 -6.84
N VAL A 31 -7.15 4.72 -7.21
CA VAL A 31 -6.59 6.08 -7.14
C VAL A 31 -5.73 6.37 -8.37
N ASP A 32 -5.77 7.62 -8.87
CA ASP A 32 -4.90 8.06 -9.98
C ASP A 32 -3.59 8.69 -9.49
N ILE A 33 -2.72 9.05 -10.44
CA ILE A 33 -1.41 9.66 -10.17
C ILE A 33 -1.48 11.06 -9.52
N GLN A 34 -2.64 11.72 -9.56
CA GLN A 34 -2.89 13.00 -8.90
C GLN A 34 -3.50 12.81 -7.50
N GLY A 35 -3.67 11.56 -7.06
CA GLY A 35 -4.27 11.21 -5.77
C GLY A 35 -5.79 11.31 -5.75
N ARG A 36 -6.46 11.39 -6.90
CA ARG A 36 -7.93 11.44 -6.98
C ARG A 36 -8.51 10.03 -6.82
N GLU A 37 -9.54 9.90 -5.98
CA GLU A 37 -10.32 8.66 -5.84
C GLU A 37 -11.10 8.39 -7.15
N LEU A 38 -10.81 7.25 -7.79
CA LEU A 38 -11.47 6.83 -9.03
C LEU A 38 -12.67 5.92 -8.75
N THR A 39 -12.59 5.10 -7.72
CA THR A 39 -13.61 4.09 -7.37
C THR A 39 -13.57 3.80 -5.88
N ARG A 40 -14.75 3.57 -5.28
CA ARG A 40 -14.91 3.13 -3.90
C ARG A 40 -15.41 1.70 -3.85
N ILE A 41 -14.68 0.84 -3.15
CA ILE A 41 -15.05 -0.57 -2.98
C ILE A 41 -15.72 -0.73 -1.61
N HIS A 42 -16.92 -1.29 -1.59
CA HIS A 42 -17.63 -1.68 -0.37
C HIS A 42 -17.38 -3.16 -0.12
N LEU A 43 -16.79 -3.49 1.04
CA LEU A 43 -16.59 -4.87 1.45
C LEU A 43 -17.78 -5.29 2.31
N ASP A 44 -18.71 -6.02 1.70
CA ASP A 44 -19.76 -6.72 2.45
C ASP A 44 -19.11 -7.95 3.07
N GLY A 45 -18.61 -7.82 4.31
CA GLY A 45 -17.74 -8.77 5.03
C GLY A 45 -18.32 -10.16 5.30
N ARG A 46 -18.72 -10.88 4.24
CA ARG A 46 -18.92 -12.32 4.24
C ARG A 46 -17.57 -12.94 3.91
N MET A 47 -16.90 -13.44 4.96
CA MET A 47 -15.79 -14.37 4.83
C MET A 47 -16.31 -15.75 4.44
#